data_AF-A0A351DSA0-F1
#
_entry.id   AF-A0A351DSA0-F1
#
_cell.length_a   1.000
_cell.length_b   1.000
_cell.length_c   1.000
_cell.angle_alpha   90.00
_cell.angle_beta   90.00
_cell.angle_gamma   90.00
#
_symmetry.space_group_name_H-M   'P 1'
#
loop_
_entity.id
_entity.type
_entity.pdbx_description
1 polymer ?
#
loop_
_entity_poly.entity_id
_entity_poly.type
_entity_poly.pdbx_seq_one_letter_code
_entity_poly.pdbx_strand_id
1 'polypeptide(L)'
;MRITAIHDSVESIASDIQNAYINFSKMTCSVVAVVTDQIIDGKPVVGYGFNSNGRYNASGILKDRLIPRLLEANPDHLVGDDGYLDPHRAWDIMMTNEKPGGHGERSVAVGV
;
A
#
# COMPACT_ATOMS: atom_id res chain seq x y z
N MET A 1 5.19 -18.11 -4.64
CA MET A 1 4.60 -17.30 -3.54
C MET A 1 3.39 -16.56 -4.10
N ARG A 2 2.36 -16.29 -3.30
CA ARG A 2 1.24 -15.42 -3.73
C ARG A 2 0.74 -14.51 -2.61
N ILE A 3 0.16 -13.38 -2.99
CA ILE A 3 -0.64 -12.54 -2.08
C ILE A 3 -2.03 -13.19 -1.95
N THR A 4 -2.46 -13.42 -0.71
CA THR A 4 -3.75 -14.06 -0.40
C THR A 4 -4.79 -13.06 0.10
N ALA A 5 -4.34 -11.97 0.71
CA ALA A 5 -5.19 -10.85 1.11
C ALA A 5 -4.36 -9.57 1.24
N ILE A 6 -5.01 -8.42 1.05
CA ILE A 6 -4.46 -7.13 1.45
C ILE A 6 -5.53 -6.40 2.26
N HIS A 7 -5.17 -5.96 3.46
CA HIS A 7 -6.03 -5.19 4.34
C HIS A 7 -5.54 -3.74 4.41
N ASP A 8 -6.47 -2.78 4.45
CA ASP A 8 -6.20 -1.35 4.65
C ASP A 8 -7.06 -0.84 5.82
N SER A 9 -6.42 -0.09 6.72
CA SER A 9 -7.04 0.67 7.80
C SER A 9 -6.63 2.13 7.75
N VAL A 10 -7.50 3.01 8.25
CA VAL A 10 -7.20 4.43 8.41
C VAL A 10 -7.02 4.71 9.89
N GLU A 11 -5.82 5.15 10.26
CA GLU A 11 -5.48 5.45 11.64
C GLU A 11 -5.31 6.96 11.87
N SER A 12 -5.78 7.42 13.02
CA SER A 12 -5.60 8.81 13.44
C SER A 12 -4.21 9.00 14.03
N ILE A 13 -3.51 10.00 13.51
CA ILE A 13 -2.26 10.53 14.09
C ILE A 13 -2.43 12.00 14.48
N ALA A 14 -3.67 12.38 14.79
CA ALA A 14 -4.04 13.75 15.08
C ALA A 14 -3.42 14.23 16.40
N SER A 15 -2.95 15.48 16.38
CA SER A 15 -2.44 16.18 17.57
C SER A 15 -2.50 17.69 17.37
N ASP A 16 -2.32 18.45 18.46
CA ASP A 16 -2.39 19.92 18.45
C ASP A 16 -1.12 20.59 17.90
N ILE A 17 -0.16 19.83 17.37
CA ILE A 17 1.06 20.40 16.79
C ILE A 17 0.75 21.14 15.48
N GLN A 18 1.54 22.17 15.22
CA GLN A 18 1.46 22.96 13.99
C GLN A 18 2.85 23.39 13.52
N ASN A 19 2.98 23.57 12.21
CA ASN A 19 4.14 24.19 11.58
C ASN A 19 3.70 25.45 10.81
N ALA A 20 4.61 26.05 10.03
CA ALA A 20 4.33 27.28 9.29
C ALA A 20 3.24 27.15 8.20
N TYR A 21 2.81 25.95 7.84
CA TYR A 21 1.86 25.68 6.75
C TYR A 21 0.58 24.97 7.20
N ILE A 22 0.67 24.00 8.11
CA ILE A 22 -0.45 23.13 8.50
C ILE A 22 -0.49 22.89 10.01
N ASN A 23 -1.67 22.55 10.53
CA ASN A 23 -1.83 21.91 11.83
C ASN A 23 -2.21 20.43 11.63
N PHE A 24 -1.99 19.62 12.67
CA PHE A 24 -2.17 18.17 12.61
C PHE A 24 -3.48 17.70 13.29
N SER A 25 -4.41 18.61 13.60
CA SER A 25 -5.63 18.31 14.38
C SER A 25 -6.57 17.27 13.76
N LYS A 26 -6.41 16.96 12.46
CA LYS A 26 -7.21 15.98 11.72
C LYS A 26 -6.35 14.96 10.96
N MET A 27 -5.05 14.91 11.25
CA MET A 27 -4.11 14.13 10.46
C MET A 27 -4.39 12.63 10.59
N THR A 28 -4.37 11.92 9.47
CA THR A 28 -4.54 10.47 9.40
C THR A 28 -3.42 9.84 8.57
N CYS A 29 -3.25 8.53 8.67
CA CYS A 29 -2.44 7.73 7.75
C CYS A 29 -3.19 6.44 7.38
N SER A 30 -2.82 5.84 6.26
CA SER A 30 -3.20 4.47 5.91
C SER A 30 -2.19 3.50 6.52
N VAL A 31 -2.68 2.37 7.00
CA VAL A 31 -1.89 1.20 7.43
C VAL A 31 -2.35 0.00 6.60
N VAL A 32 -1.40 -0.70 6.00
CA VAL A 32 -1.66 -1.85 5.12
C VAL A 32 -0.98 -3.11 5.67
N ALA A 33 -1.68 -4.23 5.49
CA ALA A 33 -1.13 -5.57 5.71
C ALA A 33 -1.26 -6.40 4.43
N VAL A 34 -0.13 -6.87 3.88
CA VAL A 34 -0.04 -7.74 2.71
C VAL A 34 0.20 -9.17 3.18
N VAL A 35 -0.82 -10.01 3.11
CA VAL A 35 -0.78 -11.40 3.57
C VAL A 35 -0.35 -12.30 2.41
N THR A 36 0.63 -13.18 2.67
CA THR A 36 1.08 -14.16 1.68
C THR A 36 0.65 -15.58 2.02
N ASP A 37 0.90 -16.53 1.12
CA ASP A 37 0.73 -17.96 1.37
C ASP A 37 1.93 -18.64 2.03
N GLN A 38 3.04 -17.93 2.26
CA GLN A 38 4.22 -18.50 2.89
C GLN A 38 4.01 -18.65 4.39
N ILE A 39 4.38 -19.82 4.93
CA ILE A 39 4.33 -20.13 6.35
C ILE A 39 5.75 -20.26 6.90
N ILE A 40 6.08 -19.48 7.93
CA ILE A 40 7.33 -19.57 8.70
C ILE A 40 6.95 -19.71 10.17
N ASP A 41 7.54 -20.67 10.87
CA ASP A 41 7.25 -20.96 12.29
C ASP A 41 5.75 -21.14 12.59
N GLY A 42 5.03 -21.77 11.65
CA GLY A 42 3.58 -22.02 11.76
C GLY A 42 2.70 -20.79 11.56
N LYS A 43 3.25 -19.64 11.13
CA LYS A 43 2.50 -18.39 10.89
C LYS A 43 2.67 -17.90 9.45
N PRO A 44 1.63 -17.28 8.86
CA PRO A 44 1.76 -16.67 7.55
C PRO A 44 2.73 -15.48 7.59
N VAL A 45 3.52 -15.32 6.53
CA VAL A 45 4.35 -14.13 6.32
C VAL A 45 3.43 -12.98 5.89
N VAL A 46 3.46 -11.91 6.67
CA VAL A 46 2.67 -10.70 6.44
C VAL A 46 3.60 -9.49 6.38
N GLY A 47 3.57 -8.76 5.28
CA GLY A 47 4.22 -7.46 5.14
C GLY A 47 3.33 -6.36 5.69
N TYR A 48 3.90 -5.40 6.42
CA TYR A 48 3.18 -4.25 6.95
C TYR A 48 3.80 -2.96 6.44
N GLY A 49 2.96 -1.96 6.19
CA GLY A 49 3.38 -0.65 5.73
C GLY A 49 2.40 0.45 6.10
N PHE A 50 2.87 1.69 6.10
CA PHE A 50 2.07 2.88 6.41
C PHE A 50 2.65 4.12 5.73
N ASN A 51 1.80 5.09 5.38
CA ASN A 51 2.31 6.35 4.83
C ASN A 51 2.74 7.34 5.92
N SER A 52 3.77 8.13 5.60
CA SER A 52 4.24 9.24 6.45
C SER A 52 3.18 10.33 6.64
N ASN A 53 3.40 11.17 7.64
CA ASN A 53 2.50 12.26 8.02
C ASN A 53 2.39 13.36 6.94
N GLY A 54 1.38 14.23 7.09
CA GLY A 54 1.22 15.44 6.27
C GLY A 54 0.44 15.26 4.96
N ARG A 55 0.24 14.03 4.50
CA ARG A 55 -0.49 13.71 3.25
C ARG A 55 -1.84 13.03 3.47
N TYR A 56 -2.25 12.85 4.73
CA TYR A 56 -3.46 12.11 5.11
C TYR A 56 -3.43 10.64 4.62
N ASN A 57 -4.50 9.90 4.88
CA ASN A 57 -4.65 8.54 4.41
C ASN A 57 -4.87 8.47 2.88
N ALA A 58 -4.53 7.33 2.29
CA ALA A 58 -4.73 7.05 0.86
C ALA A 58 -5.75 5.93 0.61
N SER A 59 -6.61 5.64 1.60
CA SER A 59 -7.49 4.48 1.62
C SER A 59 -8.39 4.37 0.39
N GLY A 60 -8.94 5.49 -0.11
CA GLY A 60 -9.74 5.48 -1.33
C GLY A 60 -8.96 5.02 -2.56
N ILE A 61 -7.73 5.51 -2.75
CA ILE A 61 -6.89 5.08 -3.87
C ILE A 61 -6.51 3.60 -3.73
N LEU A 62 -6.13 3.19 -2.51
CA LEU A 62 -5.77 1.81 -2.20
C LEU A 62 -6.94 0.86 -2.50
N LYS A 63 -8.10 1.10 -1.90
CA LYS A 63 -9.29 0.22 -2.00
C LYS A 63 -9.90 0.20 -3.38
N ASP A 64 -10.04 1.36 -4.01
CA ASP A 64 -10.81 1.45 -5.26
C ASP A 64 -9.99 1.13 -6.50
N ARG A 65 -8.65 1.20 -6.42
CA ARG A 65 -7.78 1.04 -7.60
C ARG A 65 -6.62 0.07 -7.40
N LEU A 66 -5.76 0.29 -6.40
CA LEU A 66 -4.46 -0.40 -6.36
C LEU A 66 -4.56 -1.83 -5.81
N ILE A 67 -5.25 -2.02 -4.69
CA ILE A 67 -5.42 -3.33 -4.05
C ILE A 67 -6.16 -4.31 -4.97
N PRO A 68 -7.29 -3.94 -5.61
CA PRO A 68 -7.97 -4.84 -6.55
C PRO A 68 -7.05 -5.32 -7.68
N ARG A 69 -6.25 -4.42 -8.27
CA ARG A 69 -5.31 -4.76 -9.35
C ARG A 69 -4.30 -5.82 -8.92
N LEU A 70 -3.77 -5.75 -7.70
CA LEU A 70 -2.85 -6.76 -7.17
C LEU A 70 -3.54 -8.10 -6.89
N LEU A 71 -4.75 -8.07 -6.32
CA LEU A 71 -5.50 -9.29 -5.97
C LEU A 71 -6.07 -10.00 -7.20
N GLU A 72 -6.37 -9.27 -8.27
CA GLU A 72 -6.89 -9.81 -9.54
C GLU A 72 -5.78 -10.26 -10.51
N ALA A 73 -4.54 -9.85 -10.27
CA ALA A 73 -3.41 -10.23 -11.12
C ALA A 73 -3.11 -11.74 -11.03
N ASN A 74 -2.60 -12.30 -12.13
CA ASN A 74 -2.01 -13.64 -12.10
C ASN A 74 -0.83 -13.65 -11.10
N PRO A 75 -0.83 -14.50 -10.05
CA PRO A 75 0.26 -14.55 -9.09
C PRO A 75 1.65 -14.75 -9.71
N ASP A 76 1.74 -15.47 -10.83
CA ASP A 76 3.02 -15.70 -11.51
C ASP A 76 3.63 -14.41 -12.09
N HIS A 77 2.80 -13.39 -12.34
CA HIS A 77 3.29 -12.08 -12.77
C HIS A 77 3.79 -11.22 -11.61
N LEU A 78 3.50 -11.59 -10.35
CA LEU A 78 3.96 -10.87 -9.17
C LEU A 78 5.27 -11.43 -8.60
N VAL A 79 5.73 -12.57 -9.10
CA VAL A 79 6.88 -13.31 -8.55
C VAL A 79 8.09 -13.13 -9.47
N GLY A 80 9.26 -12.87 -8.89
CA GLY A 80 10.54 -12.78 -9.60
C GLY A 80 11.19 -14.14 -9.86
N ASP A 81 12.36 -14.13 -10.50
CA ASP A 81 13.09 -15.36 -10.87
C ASP A 81 13.61 -16.14 -9.63
N ASP A 82 13.70 -15.47 -8.49
CA ASP A 82 14.06 -16.03 -7.19
C ASP A 82 12.90 -16.70 -6.45
N GLY A 83 11.68 -16.63 -6.99
CA GLY A 83 10.47 -17.21 -6.41
C GLY A 83 9.79 -16.35 -5.34
N TYR A 84 10.28 -15.14 -5.07
CA TYR A 84 9.71 -14.17 -4.15
C TYR A 84 8.89 -13.09 -4.87
N LEU A 85 8.06 -12.34 -4.14
CA LEU A 85 7.36 -11.19 -4.70
C LEU A 85 8.37 -10.16 -5.22
N ASP A 86 8.20 -9.74 -6.47
CA ASP A 86 9.00 -8.69 -7.10
C ASP A 86 8.30 -7.33 -6.92
N PRO A 87 8.87 -6.40 -6.13
CA PRO A 87 8.26 -5.09 -5.89
C PRO A 87 8.07 -4.27 -7.16
N HIS A 88 8.92 -4.43 -8.17
CA HIS A 88 8.80 -3.70 -9.44
C HIS A 88 7.64 -4.23 -10.28
N ARG A 89 7.46 -5.56 -10.35
CA ARG A 89 6.30 -6.15 -11.03
C ARG A 89 4.99 -5.78 -10.34
N ALA A 90 4.97 -5.79 -9.00
CA ALA A 90 3.81 -5.33 -8.23
C ALA A 90 3.49 -3.85 -8.51
N TRP A 91 4.51 -3.00 -8.61
CA TRP A 91 4.36 -1.59 -8.99
C TRP A 91 3.74 -1.43 -10.38
N ASP A 92 4.25 -2.15 -11.38
CA ASP A 92 3.74 -2.10 -12.75
C ASP A 92 2.25 -2.50 -12.83
N ILE A 93 1.87 -3.55 -12.10
CA ILE A 93 0.47 -4.01 -11.99
C ILE A 93 -0.40 -2.93 -11.34
N MET A 94 0.01 -2.39 -10.19
CA MET A 94 -0.73 -1.32 -9.50
C MET A 94 -0.92 -0.08 -10.38
N MET A 95 0.08 0.25 -11.20
CA MET A 95 0.10 1.46 -12.02
C MET A 95 -0.52 1.29 -13.41
N THR A 96 -1.01 0.09 -13.73
CA THR A 96 -1.72 -0.17 -14.98
C THR A 96 -2.93 0.76 -15.12
N ASN A 97 -3.08 1.38 -16.30
CA ASN A 97 -4.12 2.38 -16.61
C ASN A 97 -4.07 3.68 -15.78
N GLU A 98 -2.96 3.99 -15.11
CA GLU A 98 -2.75 5.32 -14.51
C GLU A 98 -2.14 6.30 -15.52
N LYS A 99 -2.79 7.45 -15.75
CA LYS A 99 -2.25 8.50 -16.62
C LYS A 99 -0.93 9.06 -16.05
N PRO A 100 0.08 9.38 -16.87
CA PRO A 100 1.28 10.07 -16.40
C PRO A 100 0.96 11.40 -15.68
N GLY A 101 1.80 11.79 -14.72
CA GLY A 101 1.82 13.12 -14.11
C GLY A 101 1.05 13.30 -12.79
N GLY A 102 0.24 12.34 -12.33
CA GLY A 102 -0.48 12.41 -11.04
C GLY A 102 0.30 11.82 -9.86
N HIS A 103 1.58 12.17 -9.71
CA HIS A 103 2.46 11.50 -8.76
C HIS A 103 2.16 11.80 -7.29
N GLY A 104 1.57 12.96 -6.94
CA GLY A 104 1.46 13.40 -5.54
C GLY A 104 0.69 12.47 -4.61
N GLU A 105 -0.54 12.09 -4.96
CA GLU A 105 -1.40 11.26 -4.08
C GLU A 105 -1.17 9.76 -4.31
N ARG A 106 -0.78 9.38 -5.53
CA ARG A 106 -0.54 7.98 -5.89
C ARG A 106 0.80 7.47 -5.40
N SER A 107 1.84 8.30 -5.35
CA SER A 107 3.11 7.90 -4.76
C SER A 107 2.96 7.62 -3.26
N VAL A 108 2.06 8.35 -2.59
CA VAL A 108 1.70 8.08 -1.20
C VAL A 108 1.02 6.71 -1.13
N ALA A 109 -0.01 6.47 -1.94
CA ALA A 109 -0.75 5.21 -1.93
C ALA A 109 0.13 3.98 -2.27
N VAL A 110 0.92 4.04 -3.34
CA VAL A 110 1.79 2.94 -3.79
C VAL A 110 2.97 2.71 -2.85
N GLY A 111 3.39 3.75 -2.13
CA GLY A 111 4.49 3.67 -1.15
C GLY A 111 4.06 3.26 0.25
N VAL A 112 2.76 3.00 0.48
CA VAL A 112 2.25 2.38 1.71
C VAL A 112 2.64 0.91 1.70
#